data_AF-A0A7C1N2Z0-F1
#
_entry.id   AF-A0A7C1N2Z0-F1
#
_cell.length_a   1.000
_cell.length_b   1.000
_cell.length_c   1.000
_cell.angle_alpha   90.00
_cell.angle_beta   90.00
_cell.angle_gamma   90.00
#
_symmetry.space_group_name_H-M   'P 1'
#
loop_
_entity.id
_entity.type
_entity.pdbx_description
1 polymer ?
#
loop_
_entity_poly.entity_id
_entity_poly.type
_entity_poly.pdbx_seq_one_letter_code
_entity_poly.pdbx_strand_id
1 'polypeptide(L)'
;MISFSHNFFPKGKVVTLPLGTSALDFAFKIHSEIGLHCAGAKINARIEPLKTILKTGDIVEILTSPEKTPRRNWLNIAFTSTARHNIKHWLNLQGKIKNTALGKKLWEKEIKHYKVPADFLKEENLLKNLSSVANVRLKRIENFYA
;
A
#
# COMPACT_ATOMS: atom_id res chain seq x y z
N MET A 1 -13.35 -15.21 10.53
CA MET A 1 -12.37 -15.97 11.32
C MET A 1 -11.06 -16.04 10.54
N ILE A 2 -10.14 -15.09 10.77
CA ILE A 2 -8.71 -15.23 10.43
C ILE A 2 -7.95 -14.52 11.55
N SER A 3 -7.61 -15.28 12.59
CA SER A 3 -6.65 -14.86 13.60
C SER A 3 -5.26 -15.13 13.04
N PHE A 4 -4.51 -14.08 12.66
CA PHE A 4 -3.08 -14.25 12.40
C PHE A 4 -2.40 -14.55 13.74
N SER A 5 -2.21 -15.85 14.00
CA SER A 5 -1.50 -16.39 15.14
C SER A 5 -0.03 -16.00 15.05
N HIS A 6 0.42 -15.25 16.06
CA HIS A 6 1.64 -15.27 16.89
C HIS A 6 2.96 -15.91 16.37
N ASN A 7 3.08 -16.30 15.10
CA ASN A 7 4.17 -17.13 14.57
C ASN A 7 5.28 -16.34 13.88
N PHE A 8 5.12 -15.02 13.72
CA PHE A 8 6.04 -14.21 12.92
C PHE A 8 7.20 -13.62 13.73
N PHE A 9 7.18 -13.66 15.06
CA PHE A 9 8.29 -13.22 15.89
C PHE A 9 8.39 -14.06 17.17
N PRO A 10 9.52 -14.73 17.45
CA PRO A 10 9.70 -15.44 18.72
C PRO A 10 9.64 -14.41 19.86
N LYS A 11 8.81 -14.69 20.87
CA LYS A 11 8.69 -13.84 22.06
C LYS A 11 10.07 -13.63 22.67
N GLY A 12 10.41 -12.38 22.98
CA GLY A 12 11.66 -12.03 23.69
C GLY A 12 12.87 -11.71 22.81
N LYS A 13 12.72 -11.59 21.48
CA LYS A 13 13.83 -11.13 20.63
C LYS A 13 14.06 -9.62 20.77
N VAL A 14 15.31 -9.24 21.03
CA VAL A 14 15.75 -7.85 21.04
C VAL A 14 15.88 -7.34 19.60
N VAL A 15 15.31 -6.18 19.31
CA VAL A 15 15.39 -5.52 18.00
C VAL A 15 16.02 -4.15 18.18
N THR A 16 17.07 -3.88 17.43
CA THR A 16 17.71 -2.57 17.41
C THR A 16 17.01 -1.66 16.40
N LEU A 17 16.66 -0.46 16.87
CA LEU A 17 16.06 0.61 16.08
C LEU A 17 16.85 1.92 16.29
N PRO A 18 16.86 2.82 15.29
CA PRO A 18 17.30 4.19 15.50
C PRO A 18 16.51 4.87 16.63
N LEU A 19 17.12 5.87 17.28
CA LEU A 19 16.40 6.72 18.23
C LEU A 19 15.28 7.51 17.51
N GLY A 20 14.17 7.73 18.20
CA GLY A 20 13.05 8.50 17.66
C GLY A 20 12.14 7.72 16.70
N THR A 21 12.25 6.40 16.63
CA THR A 21 11.32 5.58 15.83
C THR A 21 10.00 5.35 16.56
N SER A 22 8.91 5.29 15.81
CA SER A 22 7.58 5.00 16.35
C SER A 22 7.31 3.50 16.47
N ALA A 23 6.21 3.16 17.16
CA ALA A 23 5.68 1.80 17.15
C ALA A 23 5.34 1.31 15.73
N LEU A 24 4.93 2.21 14.83
CA LEU A 24 4.73 1.87 13.42
C LEU A 24 6.04 1.46 12.73
N ASP A 25 7.13 2.18 12.98
CA ASP A 25 8.44 1.83 12.43
C ASP A 25 8.91 0.45 12.93
N PHE A 26 8.66 0.13 14.20
CA PHE A 26 8.93 -1.20 14.75
C PHE A 26 8.13 -2.30 14.05
N ALA A 27 6.84 -2.07 13.76
CA ALA A 27 6.03 -3.02 13.00
C ALA A 27 6.64 -3.32 11.61
N PHE A 28 7.10 -2.30 10.88
CA PHE A 28 7.79 -2.48 9.59
C PHE A 28 9.19 -3.10 9.72
N LYS A 29 9.86 -2.93 10.86
CA LYS A 29 11.15 -3.59 11.15
C LYS A 29 10.99 -5.09 11.37
N ILE A 30 9.88 -5.50 11.99
CA ILE A 30 9.52 -6.90 12.18
C ILE A 30 9.24 -7.55 10.83
N HIS A 31 8.28 -7.02 10.07
CA HIS A 31 7.91 -7.52 8.75
C HIS A 31 7.05 -6.50 8.00
N SER A 32 7.13 -6.46 6.67
CA SER A 32 6.28 -5.57 5.86
C SER A 32 4.80 -5.79 6.14
N GLU A 33 4.33 -7.05 6.12
CA GLU A 33 2.89 -7.33 6.27
C GLU A 33 2.36 -6.98 7.65
N ILE A 34 3.19 -7.12 8.69
CA ILE A 34 2.84 -6.68 10.05
C ILE A 34 2.73 -5.17 10.08
N GLY A 35 3.66 -4.46 9.44
CA GLY A 35 3.58 -3.02 9.26
C GLY A 35 2.34 -2.58 8.48
N LEU A 36 2.02 -3.22 7.35
CA LEU A 36 0.88 -2.90 6.50
C LEU A 36 -0.46 -3.10 7.21
N HIS A 37 -0.58 -4.15 8.01
CA HIS A 37 -1.80 -4.51 8.73
C HIS A 37 -1.80 -4.05 10.20
N CYS A 38 -0.92 -3.12 10.56
CA CYS A 38 -0.78 -2.64 11.93
C CYS A 38 -2.04 -1.85 12.38
N ALA A 39 -2.67 -2.32 13.44
CA ALA A 39 -3.88 -1.75 14.03
C ALA A 39 -3.58 -0.90 15.27
N GLY A 40 -2.55 -1.28 16.02
CA GLY A 40 -2.15 -0.67 17.28
C GLY A 40 -0.88 -1.32 17.82
N ALA A 41 -0.38 -0.80 18.94
CA ALA A 41 0.73 -1.41 19.65
C ALA A 41 0.39 -1.51 21.14
N LYS A 42 0.90 -2.55 21.78
CA LYS A 42 0.90 -2.71 23.23
C LYS A 42 2.34 -2.54 23.70
N ILE A 43 2.61 -1.46 24.42
CA ILE A 43 3.94 -1.10 24.93
C ILE A 43 3.90 -1.25 26.45
N ASN A 44 4.80 -2.05 27.01
CA ASN A 44 4.87 -2.33 28.45
C ASN A 44 3.49 -2.74 29.02
N ALA A 45 2.84 -3.64 28.30
CA ALA A 45 1.50 -4.16 28.56
C ALA A 45 0.32 -3.17 28.46
N ARG A 46 0.53 -1.93 28.01
CA ARG A 46 -0.52 -0.91 27.80
C ARG A 46 -0.75 -0.64 26.32
N ILE A 47 -2.00 -0.44 25.91
CA ILE A 47 -2.31 -0.10 24.53
C ILE A 47 -1.91 1.36 24.28
N GLU A 48 -1.05 1.56 23.28
CA GLU A 48 -0.50 2.85 22.92
C GLU A 48 -0.75 3.15 21.42
N PRO A 49 -0.88 4.44 21.04
CA PRO A 49 -0.99 4.82 19.64
C PRO A 49 0.22 4.42 18.79
N LEU A 50 0.02 4.20 17.50
CA LEU A 50 1.10 3.87 16.55
C LEU A 50 2.19 4.94 16.42
N LYS A 51 1.85 6.19 16.76
CA LYS A 51 2.78 7.33 16.75
C LYS A 51 3.72 7.37 17.95
N THR A 52 3.50 6.54 18.96
CA THR A 52 4.30 6.54 20.20
C THR A 52 5.74 6.23 19.86
N ILE A 53 6.64 7.11 20.33
CA ILE A 53 8.09 6.95 20.16
C ILE A 53 8.57 5.91 21.16
N LEU A 54 9.28 4.90 20.65
CA LEU A 54 9.81 3.82 21.46
C LEU A 54 11.06 4.27 22.23
N LYS A 55 11.18 3.79 23.46
CA LYS A 55 12.32 3.99 24.33
C LYS A 55 13.12 2.70 24.44
N THR A 56 14.40 2.84 24.75
CA THR A 56 15.25 1.68 25.05
C THR A 56 14.66 0.88 26.20
N GLY A 57 14.52 -0.44 26.01
CA GLY A 57 13.97 -1.36 27.01
C GLY A 57 12.45 -1.54 26.96
N ASP A 58 11.74 -0.83 26.08
CA ASP A 58 10.30 -1.05 25.90
C ASP A 58 10.00 -2.46 25.37
N ILE A 59 9.04 -3.12 26.01
CA ILE A 59 8.48 -4.38 25.51
C ILE A 59 7.31 -4.02 24.61
N VAL A 60 7.45 -4.30 23.31
CA VAL A 60 6.46 -3.92 22.29
C VAL A 60 5.84 -5.15 21.66
N GLU A 61 4.51 -5.21 21.69
CA GLU A 61 3.68 -6.18 20.97
C GLU A 61 2.85 -5.44 19.93
N ILE A 62 2.93 -5.87 18.67
CA ILE A 62 2.16 -5.26 17.57
C ILE A 62 0.83 -5.97 17.44
N LEU A 63 -0.24 -5.18 17.37
CA LEU A 63 -1.59 -5.66 17.13
C LEU A 63 -1.89 -5.47 15.63
N THR A 64 -2.21 -6.56 14.92
CA THR A 64 -2.54 -6.52 13.49
C THR A 64 -4.02 -6.81 13.24
N SER A 65 -4.59 -6.24 12.17
CA SER A 65 -5.91 -6.62 11.66
C SER A 65 -5.92 -6.59 10.13
N PRO A 66 -6.53 -7.58 9.46
CA PRO A 66 -6.54 -7.66 8.00
C PRO A 66 -7.28 -6.49 7.34
N GLU A 67 -8.22 -5.87 8.04
CA GLU A 67 -8.95 -4.68 7.58
C GLU A 67 -8.11 -3.40 7.64
N LYS A 68 -7.03 -3.40 8.44
CA LYS A 68 -6.11 -2.27 8.51
C LYS A 68 -5.19 -2.26 7.32
N THR A 69 -5.04 -1.08 6.77
CA THR A 69 -4.19 -0.81 5.61
C THR A 69 -3.55 0.56 5.78
N PRO A 70 -2.39 0.81 5.14
CA PRO A 70 -1.71 2.08 5.22
C PRO A 70 -2.57 3.25 4.76
N ARG A 71 -2.43 4.39 5.43
CA ARG A 71 -3.07 5.64 5.05
C ARG A 71 -2.02 6.72 4.86
N ARG A 72 -2.37 7.80 4.14
CA ARG A 72 -1.43 8.89 3.86
C ARG A 72 -0.85 9.50 5.14
N ASN A 73 -1.66 9.62 6.19
CA ASN A 73 -1.25 10.15 7.50
C ASN A 73 -0.18 9.28 8.20
N TRP A 74 -0.01 8.01 7.83
CA TRP A 74 1.06 7.18 8.38
C TRP A 74 2.45 7.70 8.00
N LEU A 75 2.58 8.42 6.88
CA LEU A 75 3.84 9.06 6.49
C LEU A 75 4.29 10.16 7.46
N ASN A 76 3.39 10.66 8.31
CA ASN A 76 3.71 11.67 9.33
C ASN A 76 4.23 11.03 10.63
N ILE A 77 4.05 9.71 10.79
CA ILE A 77 4.40 8.97 12.01
C ILE A 77 5.37 7.80 11.73
N ALA A 78 5.74 7.59 10.47
CA ALA A 78 6.78 6.67 10.05
C ALA A 78 8.08 7.45 9.82
N PHE A 79 9.08 7.21 10.65
CA PHE A 79 10.34 7.96 10.64
C PHE A 79 11.45 7.22 9.87
N THR A 80 11.39 5.89 9.78
CA THR A 80 12.40 5.10 9.06
C THR A 80 12.17 5.12 7.55
N SER A 81 13.28 5.06 6.79
CA SER A 81 13.24 4.97 5.32
C SER A 81 12.47 3.73 4.86
N THR A 82 12.69 2.59 5.51
CA THR A 82 12.01 1.32 5.22
C THR A 82 10.49 1.43 5.40
N ALA A 83 10.00 1.94 6.54
CA ALA A 83 8.57 2.11 6.76
C ALA A 83 7.96 3.06 5.72
N ARG A 84 8.58 4.22 5.50
CA ARG A 84 8.11 5.21 4.52
C ARG A 84 8.10 4.66 3.10
N HIS A 85 9.09 3.85 2.71
CA HIS A 85 9.14 3.21 1.41
C HIS A 85 7.97 2.25 1.22
N ASN A 86 7.76 1.32 2.16
CA ASN A 86 6.66 0.35 2.10
C ASN A 86 5.29 1.03 2.07
N ILE A 87 5.07 2.07 2.90
CA ILE A 87 3.83 2.84 2.91
C ILE A 87 3.60 3.53 1.56
N LYS A 88 4.62 4.21 1.01
CA LYS A 88 4.51 4.87 -0.31
C LYS A 88 4.23 3.87 -1.42
N HIS A 89 4.95 2.74 -1.42
CA HIS A 89 4.77 1.69 -2.41
C HIS A 89 3.34 1.17 -2.41
N TRP A 90 2.81 0.83 -1.23
CA TRP A 90 1.43 0.36 -1.08
C TRP A 90 0.42 1.42 -1.54
N LEU A 91 0.57 2.68 -1.12
CA LEU A 91 -0.34 3.76 -1.51
C LEU A 91 -0.35 3.99 -3.02
N ASN A 92 0.81 3.93 -3.67
CA ASN A 92 0.93 4.09 -5.12
C ASN A 92 0.27 2.92 -5.86
N LEU A 93 0.47 1.69 -5.39
CA LEU A 93 -0.15 0.50 -5.99
C LEU A 93 -1.68 0.58 -5.90
N GLN A 94 -2.21 0.94 -4.74
CA GLN A 94 -3.66 1.12 -4.54
C GLN A 94 -4.22 2.27 -5.37
N GLY A 95 -3.47 3.37 -5.49
CA GLY A 95 -3.82 4.48 -6.37
C GLY A 95 -3.91 4.02 -7.83
N LYS A 96 -2.89 3.30 -8.32
CA LYS A 96 -2.89 2.75 -9.69
C LYS A 96 -4.10 1.85 -9.94
N ILE A 97 -4.38 0.90 -9.04
CA ILE A 97 -5.53 -0.01 -9.17
C ILE A 97 -6.85 0.77 -9.28
N LYS A 98 -7.06 1.76 -8.41
CA LYS A 98 -8.27 2.59 -8.43
C LYS A 98 -8.38 3.43 -9.69
N ASN A 99 -7.30 4.07 -10.10
CA ASN A 99 -7.27 4.91 -11.30
C ASN A 99 -7.52 4.07 -12.54
N THR A 100 -6.83 2.95 -12.72
CA THR A 100 -7.03 2.02 -13.83
C THR A 100 -8.48 1.55 -13.93
N ALA A 101 -9.11 1.18 -12.80
CA ALA A 101 -10.52 0.79 -12.81
C ALA A 101 -11.45 1.93 -13.22
N LEU A 102 -11.18 3.15 -12.73
CA LEU A 102 -11.95 4.34 -13.07
C LEU A 102 -11.77 4.75 -14.54
N GLY A 103 -10.54 4.76 -15.04
CA GLY A 103 -10.23 5.09 -16.43
C GLY A 103 -10.85 4.11 -17.41
N LYS A 104 -10.84 2.81 -17.09
CA LYS A 104 -11.56 1.79 -17.88
C LYS A 104 -13.06 2.11 -17.94
N LYS A 105 -13.69 2.40 -16.80
CA LYS A 105 -15.12 2.75 -16.74
C LYS A 105 -15.45 4.03 -17.52
N LEU A 106 -14.60 5.05 -17.44
CA LEU A 106 -14.78 6.29 -18.19
C LEU A 106 -14.64 6.05 -19.69
N TRP A 107 -13.62 5.31 -20.10
CA TRP A 107 -13.41 4.92 -21.49
C TRP A 107 -14.62 4.18 -22.06
N GLU A 108 -15.10 3.14 -21.38
CA GLU A 108 -16.26 2.34 -21.79
C GLU A 108 -17.55 3.16 -21.88
N LYS A 109 -17.68 4.21 -21.05
CA LYS A 109 -18.83 5.12 -21.10
C LYS A 109 -18.72 6.07 -22.29
N GLU A 110 -17.55 6.69 -22.46
CA GLU A 110 -17.33 7.75 -23.44
C GLU A 110 -17.35 7.20 -24.87
N ILE A 111 -16.73 6.04 -25.09
CA ILE A 111 -16.58 5.46 -26.43
C ILE A 111 -17.93 5.07 -27.06
N LYS A 112 -18.97 4.82 -26.25
CA LYS A 112 -20.35 4.55 -26.72
C LYS A 112 -20.99 5.74 -27.43
N HIS A 113 -20.51 6.95 -27.18
CA HIS A 113 -21.02 8.16 -27.83
C HIS A 113 -20.43 8.38 -29.23
N TYR A 114 -19.39 7.63 -29.61
CA TYR A 114 -18.70 7.78 -30.89
C TYR A 114 -18.95 6.57 -31.80
N LYS A 115 -19.08 6.82 -33.11
CA LYS A 115 -19.15 5.76 -34.13
C LYS A 115 -17.74 5.24 -34.44
N VAL A 116 -17.21 4.41 -33.56
CA VAL A 116 -15.92 3.72 -33.77
C VAL A 116 -16.11 2.29 -34.26
N PRO A 117 -15.22 1.78 -35.14
CA PRO A 117 -15.23 0.38 -35.55
C PRO A 117 -15.10 -0.57 -34.35
N ALA A 118 -15.82 -1.70 -34.39
CA ALA A 118 -15.84 -2.67 -33.29
C ALA A 118 -14.44 -3.23 -32.95
N ASP A 119 -13.53 -3.33 -33.93
CA ASP A 119 -12.15 -3.76 -33.70
C ASP A 119 -11.33 -2.75 -32.89
N PHE A 120 -11.75 -1.48 -32.85
CA PHE A 120 -11.13 -0.44 -32.03
C PHE A 120 -11.55 -0.56 -30.55
N LEU A 121 -12.64 -1.28 -30.26
CA LEU A 121 -13.15 -1.48 -28.90
C LEU A 121 -12.50 -2.66 -28.17
N LYS A 122 -11.84 -3.56 -28.91
CA LYS A 122 -11.13 -4.71 -28.33
C LYS A 122 -9.86 -4.23 -27.63
N GLU A 123 -9.71 -4.52 -26.34
CA GLU A 123 -8.53 -4.13 -25.54
C GLU A 123 -7.21 -4.60 -26.15
N GLU A 124 -7.23 -5.77 -26.80
CA GLU A 124 -6.11 -6.39 -27.52
C GLU A 124 -5.55 -5.50 -28.64
N ASN A 125 -6.43 -4.79 -29.34
CA ASN A 125 -6.07 -3.90 -30.45
C ASN A 125 -5.91 -2.44 -30.00
N LEU A 126 -6.47 -2.07 -28.84
CA LEU A 126 -6.51 -0.70 -28.36
C LEU A 126 -5.11 -0.09 -28.23
N LEU A 127 -4.14 -0.81 -27.66
CA LEU A 127 -2.77 -0.33 -27.51
C LEU A 127 -2.11 -0.02 -28.86
N LYS A 128 -2.27 -0.93 -29.83
CA LYS A 128 -1.71 -0.79 -31.18
C LYS A 128 -2.33 0.40 -31.91
N ASN A 129 -3.65 0.54 -31.78
CA ASN A 129 -4.41 1.63 -32.37
C ASN A 129 -4.11 2.98 -31.73
N LEU A 130 -3.93 3.04 -30.41
CA LEU A 130 -3.54 4.26 -29.71
C LEU A 130 -2.11 4.68 -30.09
N SER A 131 -1.19 3.74 -30.25
CA SER A 131 0.19 4.06 -30.65
C SER A 131 0.30 4.58 -32.09
N SER A 132 -0.63 4.20 -32.98
CA SER A 132 -0.62 4.65 -34.37
C SER A 132 -1.29 6.02 -34.56
N VAL A 133 -2.26 6.35 -33.72
CA VAL A 133 -3.02 7.61 -33.81
C VAL A 133 -2.49 8.70 -32.87
N ALA A 134 -1.98 8.30 -31.70
CA ALA A 134 -1.46 9.21 -30.69
C ALA A 134 0.04 8.98 -30.50
N ASN A 135 0.84 10.04 -30.49
CA ASN A 135 2.29 9.99 -30.26
C ASN A 135 2.62 9.71 -28.77
N VAL A 136 2.07 8.61 -28.24
CA VAL A 136 2.10 8.26 -26.82
C VAL A 136 2.79 6.92 -26.66
N ARG A 137 3.84 6.89 -25.84
CA ARG A 137 4.63 5.67 -25.59
C ARG A 137 3.98 4.82 -24.50
N LEU A 138 2.90 4.13 -24.85
CA LEU A 138 2.19 3.21 -23.93
C LEU A 138 2.82 1.81 -23.99
N LYS A 139 3.48 1.40 -22.91
CA LYS A 139 4.06 0.03 -22.79
C LYS A 139 3.05 -1.02 -22.33
N ARG A 140 1.98 -0.61 -21.65
CA ARG A 140 0.93 -1.48 -21.09
C ARG A 140 -0.41 -0.75 -21.12
N ILE A 141 -1.49 -1.51 -21.31
CA ILE A 141 -2.86 -0.98 -21.40
C ILE A 141 -3.30 -0.32 -20.08
N GLU A 142 -2.82 -0.84 -18.95
CA GLU A 142 -3.04 -0.24 -17.63
C GLU A 142 -2.59 1.22 -17.57
N ASN A 143 -1.55 1.61 -18.32
CA ASN A 143 -1.04 2.97 -18.34
C ASN A 143 -1.91 3.92 -19.17
N PHE A 144 -2.77 3.39 -20.04
CA PHE A 144 -3.79 4.17 -20.72
C PHE A 144 -4.95 4.49 -19.78
N TYR A 145 -5.31 3.53 -18.92
CA TYR A 145 -6.42 3.67 -17.99
C TYR A 145 -6.04 4.33 -16.65
N ALA A 146 -4.75 4.35 -16.27
CA ALA A 146 -4.25 4.89 -14.99
C ALA A 146 -4.03 6.41 -15.03
#